data_AF-A0A960QPG4-F1
#
_entry.id   AF-A0A960QPG4-F1
#
_cell.length_a   1.000
_cell.length_b   1.000
_cell.length_c   1.000
_cell.angle_alpha   90.00
_cell.angle_beta   90.00
_cell.angle_gamma   90.00
#
_symmetry.space_group_name_H-M   'P 1'
#
loop_
_entity.id
_entity.type
_entity.pdbx_description
1 polymer ?
#
loop_
_entity_poly.entity_id
_entity_poly.type
_entity_poly.pdbx_seq_one_letter_code
_entity_poly.pdbx_strand_id
1 'polypeptide(L)'
;MEPSEIERYIELRNQLAAIEAELEDLKPRIAEHVHQLGDKLRFGDYQFRAMVNRSWTYSSEVEELQKQLTEKRREEVAQGIAQIKKETRFVMMASLKQPLEPPHDSQTDDDIPY
;
A
#
# COMPACT_ATOMS: atom_id res chain seq x y z
N MET A 1 -0.37 27.54 -4.21
CA MET A 1 0.04 26.23 -4.72
C MET A 1 -0.08 26.35 -6.21
N GLU A 2 1.06 26.46 -6.86
CA GLU A 2 1.12 26.66 -8.30
C GLU A 2 0.83 25.32 -9.00
N PRO A 3 0.14 25.30 -10.15
CA PRO A 3 -0.11 24.07 -10.91
C PRO A 3 1.16 23.23 -11.15
N SER A 4 2.30 23.90 -11.34
CA SER A 4 3.62 23.27 -11.50
C SER A 4 4.12 22.51 -10.26
N GLU A 5 3.72 22.92 -9.05
CA GLU A 5 4.07 22.21 -7.82
C GLU A 5 3.28 20.91 -7.69
N ILE A 6 2.02 20.91 -8.14
CA ILE A 6 1.17 19.70 -8.17
C ILE A 6 1.69 18.72 -9.21
N GLU A 7 2.03 19.19 -10.41
CA GLU A 7 2.64 18.36 -11.46
C GLU A 7 3.95 17.73 -10.97
N ARG A 8 4.84 18.53 -10.36
CA ARG A 8 6.08 18.03 -9.78
C ARG A 8 5.84 17.03 -8.66
N TYR A 9 4.83 17.26 -7.81
CA TYR A 9 4.44 16.33 -6.77
C TYR A 9 3.99 14.97 -7.34
N ILE A 10 3.17 14.98 -8.39
CA ILE A 10 2.72 13.76 -9.08
C ILE A 10 3.89 13.02 -9.72
N GLU A 11 4.79 13.74 -10.40
CA GLU A 11 6.00 13.17 -10.99
C GLU A 11 6.85 12.46 -9.94
N LEU A 12 7.13 13.13 -8.81
CA LEU A 12 7.91 12.57 -7.70
C LEU A 12 7.22 11.36 -7.08
N ARG A 13 5.88 11.36 -6.97
CA ARG A 13 5.12 10.20 -6.49
C ARG A 13 5.25 9.00 -7.41
N ASN A 14 5.21 9.22 -8.72
CA ASN A 14 5.37 8.15 -9.69
C ASN A 14 6.80 7.60 -9.71
N GLN A 15 7.80 8.48 -9.62
CA GLN A 15 9.21 8.09 -9.48
C GLN A 15 9.44 7.29 -8.20
N LEU A 16 8.90 7.75 -7.07
CA LEU A 16 8.98 7.04 -5.80
C LEU A 16 8.35 5.65 -5.90
N ALA A 17 7.16 5.53 -6.49
CA ALA A 17 6.49 4.24 -6.68
C ALA A 17 7.32 3.28 -7.55
N ALA A 18 7.97 3.79 -8.61
CA ALA A 18 8.85 2.99 -9.46
C ALA A 18 10.09 2.50 -8.69
N ILE A 19 10.73 3.38 -7.93
CA ILE A 19 11.89 3.05 -7.09
C ILE A 19 11.51 2.06 -6.00
N GLU A 20 10.37 2.25 -5.34
CA GLU A 20 9.85 1.32 -4.33
C GLU A 20 9.62 -0.06 -4.94
N ALA A 21 9.02 -0.15 -6.12
CA ALA A 21 8.82 -1.41 -6.83
C ALA A 21 10.15 -2.11 -7.18
N GLU A 22 11.14 -1.36 -7.68
CA GLU A 22 12.48 -1.89 -7.97
C GLU A 22 13.16 -2.40 -6.70
N LEU A 23 13.05 -1.67 -5.59
CA LEU A 23 13.58 -2.09 -4.30
C LEU A 23 12.90 -3.36 -3.78
N GLU A 24 11.56 -3.46 -3.87
CA GLU A 24 10.84 -4.68 -3.49
C GLU A 24 11.28 -5.91 -4.31
N ASP A 25 11.55 -5.74 -5.60
CA ASP A 25 12.07 -6.81 -6.47
C ASP A 25 13.54 -7.18 -6.14
N LEU A 26 14.34 -6.24 -5.64
CA LEU A 26 15.72 -6.48 -5.23
C LEU A 26 15.83 -7.12 -3.84
N LYS A 27 14.94 -6.77 -2.90
CA LYS A 27 14.96 -7.25 -1.51
C LYS A 27 15.15 -8.77 -1.37
N PRO A 28 14.39 -9.66 -2.03
CA PRO A 28 14.56 -11.10 -1.85
C PRO A 28 15.93 -11.58 -2.33
N ARG A 29 16.44 -11.04 -3.45
CA ARG A 29 17.76 -11.37 -3.99
C ARG A 29 18.89 -10.95 -3.05
N ILE A 30 18.79 -9.75 -2.49
CA ILE A 30 19.76 -9.26 -1.49
C ILE A 30 19.66 -10.07 -0.19
N ALA A 31 18.46 -10.37 0.29
CA ALA A 31 18.26 -11.16 1.50
C ALA A 31 18.87 -12.55 1.38
N GLU A 32 18.63 -13.24 0.25
CA GLU A 32 19.21 -14.55 -0.05
C GLU A 32 20.75 -14.48 -0.11
N HIS A 33 21.30 -13.48 -0.80
CA HIS A 33 22.75 -13.30 -0.89
C HIS A 33 23.40 -13.08 0.48
N VAL A 34 22.79 -12.25 1.35
CA VAL A 34 23.29 -12.00 2.71
C VAL A 34 23.16 -13.26 3.58
N HIS A 35 22.10 -14.04 3.41
CA HIS A 35 21.90 -15.31 4.12
C HIS A 35 23.02 -16.31 3.77
N GLN A 36 23.33 -16.47 2.49
CA GLN A 36 24.41 -17.34 2.00
C GLN A 36 25.80 -16.96 2.54
N LEU A 37 26.01 -15.70 2.89
CA LEU A 37 27.26 -15.18 3.47
C LEU A 37 27.32 -15.27 5.01
N GLY A 38 26.36 -15.95 5.65
CA GLY A 38 26.32 -16.10 7.11
C GLY A 38 25.56 -14.98 7.83
N ASP A 39 24.46 -14.52 7.22
CA ASP A 39 23.50 -13.55 7.75
C ASP A 39 24.02 -12.12 7.99
N LYS A 40 25.27 -11.82 7.62
CA LYS A 40 25.87 -10.49 7.76
C LYS A 40 26.77 -10.17 6.57
N LEU A 41 26.61 -8.98 6.03
CA LEU A 41 27.45 -8.48 4.94
C LEU A 41 27.76 -6.99 5.19
N ARG A 42 29.02 -6.60 5.02
CA ARG A 42 29.41 -5.18 4.98
C ARG A 42 29.74 -4.82 3.54
N PHE A 43 29.15 -3.75 3.04
CA PHE A 43 29.40 -3.23 1.69
C PHE A 43 29.51 -1.71 1.73
N GLY A 44 30.72 -1.19 1.51
CA GLY A 44 31.03 0.22 1.76
C GLY A 44 30.74 0.60 3.21
N ASP A 45 29.97 1.69 3.38
CA ASP A 45 29.56 2.19 4.70
C ASP A 45 28.29 1.50 5.25
N TYR A 46 27.73 0.53 4.53
CA TYR A 46 26.49 -0.14 4.89
C TYR A 46 26.74 -1.53 5.50
N GLN A 47 25.91 -1.88 6.48
CA GLN A 47 25.85 -3.22 7.06
C GLN A 47 24.47 -3.83 6.79
N PHE A 48 24.46 -4.98 6.15
CA PHE A 48 23.29 -5.79 5.91
C PHE A 48 23.23 -6.93 6.91
N ARG A 49 22.01 -7.25 7.35
CA ARG A 49 21.72 -8.39 8.20
C ARG A 49 20.51 -9.11 7.66
N ALA A 50 20.62 -10.42 7.44
CA ALA A 50 19.45 -11.23 7.11
C ALA A 50 18.55 -11.30 8.36
N MET A 51 17.27 -11.00 8.17
CA MET A 51 16.27 -11.02 9.24
C MET A 51 15.07 -11.84 8.76
N VAL A 52 14.55 -12.69 9.65
CA VAL A 52 13.33 -13.44 9.40
C VAL A 52 12.19 -12.77 10.15
N ASN A 53 11.25 -12.19 9.42
CA ASN A 53 10.00 -11.73 10.00
C ASN A 53 9.00 -12.90 10.01
N ARG A 54 8.47 -13.26 11.19
CA ARG A 54 7.46 -14.30 11.34
C ARG A 54 6.11 -13.65 11.54
N SER A 55 5.18 -13.94 10.63
CA SER A 55 3.76 -13.61 10.82
C SER A 55 3.09 -14.77 11.56
N TRP A 56 2.25 -14.45 12.54
CA TRP A 56 1.57 -15.42 13.38
C TRP A 56 0.07 -15.34 13.14
N THR A 57 -0.58 -16.50 13.11
CA THR A 57 -2.03 -16.59 13.23
C THR A 57 -2.36 -16.83 14.69
N TYR A 58 -3.29 -16.05 15.23
CA TYR A 58 -3.68 -16.12 16.64
C TYR A 58 -4.94 -16.97 16.81
N SER A 59 -5.23 -17.36 18.05
CA SER A 59 -6.49 -18.04 18.34
C SER A 59 -7.68 -17.10 18.11
N SER A 60 -8.85 -17.67 17.81
CA SER A 60 -10.08 -16.89 17.61
C SER A 60 -10.43 -16.00 18.80
N GLU A 61 -10.05 -16.40 20.02
CA GLU A 61 -10.22 -15.58 21.23
C GLU A 61 -9.40 -14.28 21.15
N VAL A 62 -8.13 -14.35 20.76
CA VAL A 62 -7.26 -13.17 20.64
C VAL A 62 -7.72 -12.26 19.51
N GLU A 63 -8.14 -12.83 18.39
CA GLU A 63 -8.68 -12.05 17.26
C GLU A 63 -9.97 -11.32 17.64
N GLU A 64 -10.86 -11.97 18.41
CA GLU A 64 -12.09 -11.35 18.89
C GLU A 64 -11.80 -10.23 19.92
N LEU A 65 -10.83 -10.42 20.81
CA LEU A 65 -10.39 -9.35 21.71
C LEU A 65 -9.82 -8.14 20.95
N GLN A 66 -9.04 -8.38 19.90
CA GLN A 66 -8.51 -7.31 19.05
C GLN A 66 -9.63 -6.56 18.31
N LYS A 67 -10.66 -7.28 17.87
CA LYS A 67 -11.86 -6.70 17.26
C LYS A 67 -12.62 -5.83 18.25
N GLN A 68 -12.89 -6.33 19.45
CA GLN A 68 -13.58 -5.57 20.51
C GLN A 68 -12.80 -4.31 20.90
N LEU A 69 -11.48 -4.40 21.02
CA LEU A 69 -10.63 -3.24 21.30
C LEU A 69 -10.73 -2.18 20.19
N THR A 70 -10.78 -2.62 18.94
CA THR A 70 -10.93 -1.73 17.79
C THR A 70 -12.30 -1.03 17.81
N GLU A 71 -13.37 -1.75 18.13
CA GLU A 71 -14.72 -1.22 18.25
C GLU A 71 -14.82 -0.19 19.39
N LYS A 72 -14.33 -0.53 20.58
CA LYS A 72 -14.29 0.41 21.72
C LYS A 72 -13.52 1.69 21.42
N ARG A 73 -12.39 1.60 20.71
CA ARG A 73 -11.64 2.80 20.28
C ARG A 73 -12.49 3.70 19.37
N ARG A 74 -13.27 3.11 18.47
CA ARG A 74 -14.18 3.88 17.59
C ARG A 74 -15.31 4.53 18.40
N GLU A 75 -15.86 3.81 19.37
CA GLU A 75 -16.89 4.33 20.28
C GLU A 75 -16.36 5.51 21.09
N GLU A 76 -15.16 5.42 21.69
CA GLU A 76 -14.57 6.52 22.45
C GLU A 76 -14.33 7.77 21.60
N VAL A 77 -13.95 7.60 20.32
CA VAL A 77 -13.85 8.71 19.37
C VAL A 77 -15.21 9.31 19.08
N ALA A 78 -16.23 8.48 18.80
CA ALA A 78 -17.58 8.93 18.49
C ALA A 78 -18.25 9.64 19.68
N GLN A 79 -17.95 9.20 20.91
CA GLN A 79 -18.46 9.77 22.16
C GLN A 79 -17.65 10.99 22.64
N GLY A 80 -16.57 11.37 21.95
CA GLY A 80 -15.71 12.49 22.33
C GLY A 80 -14.87 12.25 23.59
N ILE A 81 -14.77 10.99 24.03
CA ILE A 81 -13.91 10.58 25.15
C ILE A 81 -12.43 10.58 24.70
N ALA A 82 -12.18 10.14 23.47
CA ALA A 82 -10.83 10.14 22.91
C ALA A 82 -10.36 11.57 22.60
N GLN A 83 -9.12 11.88 23.00
CA GLN A 83 -8.51 13.20 22.81
C GLN A 83 -7.50 13.20 21.66
N ILE A 84 -7.53 14.25 20.84
CA ILE A 84 -6.55 14.43 19.75
C ILE A 84 -5.19 14.77 20.37
N LYS A 85 -4.25 13.82 20.32
CA LYS A 85 -2.87 14.02 20.78
C LYS A 85 -2.00 14.78 19.78
N LYS A 86 -2.24 14.59 18.48
CA LYS A 86 -1.50 15.20 17.37
C LYS A 86 -2.35 15.16 16.10
N GLU A 87 -2.40 16.27 15.39
CA GLU A 87 -2.99 16.33 14.04
C GLU A 87 -1.86 16.49 13.02
N THR A 88 -1.82 15.62 12.01
CA THR A 88 -0.93 15.74 10.84
C THR A 88 -1.80 15.77 9.60
N ARG A 89 -1.68 16.81 8.78
CA ARG A 89 -2.37 16.91 7.49
C ARG A 89 -1.48 16.34 6.40
N PHE A 90 -2.03 15.46 5.58
CA PHE A 90 -1.36 14.87 4.42
C PHE A 90 -2.33 14.76 3.25
N VAL A 91 -1.79 14.69 2.05
CA VAL A 91 -2.58 14.51 0.82
C VAL A 91 -2.51 13.05 0.38
N MET A 92 -3.67 12.48 0.05
CA MET A 92 -3.78 11.16 -0.59
C MET A 92 -4.01 11.38 -2.09
N MET A 93 -3.11 10.85 -2.91
CA MET A 93 -3.28 10.82 -4.36
C MET A 93 -3.89 9.47 -4.73
N ALA A 94 -5.06 9.48 -5.36
CA ALA A 94 -5.67 8.30 -5.97
C ALA A 94 -5.74 8.52 -7.48
N SER A 95 -5.41 7.51 -8.27
CA SER A 95 -5.64 7.56 -9.71
C SER A 95 -7.12 7.26 -9.99
N LEU A 96 -7.77 8.12 -10.76
CA LEU A 96 -9.09 7.81 -11.32
C LEU A 96 -8.88 6.79 -12.43
N LYS A 97 -8.95 5.49 -12.12
CA LYS A 97 -9.06 4.47 -13.17
C LYS A 97 -10.36 4.74 -13.93
N GLN A 98 -10.26 5.08 -15.22
CA GLN A 98 -11.44 5.06 -16.08
C GLN A 98 -12.01 3.64 -16.08
N PRO A 99 -13.33 3.46 -15.86
CA PRO A 99 -13.94 2.16 -16.07
C PRO A 99 -13.75 1.76 -17.54
N LEU A 100 -13.25 0.55 -17.77
CA LEU A 100 -13.19 -0.07 -19.09
C LEU A 100 -14.61 -0.02 -19.68
N GLU A 101 -14.83 0.81 -20.70
CA GLU A 101 -16.07 0.75 -21.48
C GLU A 101 -16.18 -0.67 -22.08
N PRO A 102 -17.30 -1.38 -21.90
CA PRO A 102 -17.48 -2.68 -22.54
C PRO A 102 -17.50 -2.49 -24.07
N PRO A 103 -16.96 -3.45 -24.83
CA PRO A 103 -16.95 -3.36 -26.29
C PRO A 103 -18.39 -3.23 -26.81
N HIS A 104 -18.61 -2.23 -27.66
CA HIS A 104 -19.84 -2.04 -28.42
C HIS A 104 -19.97 -3.18 -29.45
N ASP A 105 -20.53 -4.32 -29.04
CA ASP A 105 -21.12 -5.26 -30.00
C ASP A 105 -22.55 -4.77 -30.28
N SER A 106 -22.71 -4.07 -31.39
CA SER A 106 -24.02 -3.71 -31.93
C SER A 106 -23.99 -3.79 -33.44
N GLN A 107 -23.83 -5.01 -33.94
CA GLN A 107 -24.29 -5.38 -35.28
C GLN A 107 -24.90 -6.77 -35.23
N THR A 108 -26.22 -6.81 -35.15
CA THR A 108 -26.99 -7.87 -35.82
C THR A 108 -28.15 -7.15 -36.49
N ASP A 109 -27.98 -6.93 -37.78
CA ASP A 109 -29.08 -6.76 -38.73
C ASP A 109 -30.08 -7.88 -38.47
N ASP A 110 -31.34 -7.53 -38.24
CA ASP A 110 -32.44 -8.36 -38.73
C ASP A 110 -33.60 -7.44 -39.12
N ASP A 111 -33.61 -7.21 -40.42
CA ASP A 111 -34.67 -6.65 -41.24
C ASP A 111 -35.88 -7.60 -41.21
N ILE A 112 -37.03 -7.18 -40.67
CA ILE A 112 -38.32 -7.80 -41.01
C ILE A 112 -39.38 -6.71 -41.16
N PRO A 113 -39.81 -6.35 -42.37
CA PRO A 113 -41.06 -5.64 -42.59
C PRO A 113 -42.24 -6.63 -42.65
N TYR A 114 -43.38 -6.12 -42.17
CA TYR A 114 -44.70 -6.72 -41.98
C TYR A 114 -45.24 -7.64 -43.09
#